data_AF-A0A968LZ41-F1
#
_entry.id   AF-A0A968LZ41-F1
#
_cell.length_a   1.000
_cell.length_b   1.000
_cell.length_c   1.000
_cell.angle_alpha   90.00
_cell.angle_beta   90.00
_cell.angle_gamma   90.00
#
_symmetry.space_group_name_H-M   'P 1'
#
loop_
_entity.id
_entity.type
_entity.pdbx_description
1 polymer ?
#
loop_
_entity_poly.entity_id
_entity_poly.type
_entity_poly.pdbx_seq_one_letter_code
_entity_poly.pdbx_strand_id
1 'polypeptide(L)' 'MRYAVIIERGESSYGAYVPDLPGCISEGDHIDDQR' A
#
# COMPACT_ATOMS: atom_id res chain seq x y z
N MET A 1 8.93 5.23 -15.14
CA MET A 1 7.53 4.76 -15.04
C MET A 1 6.99 5.19 -13.68
N ARG A 2 5.71 5.52 -13.56
CA ARG A 2 5.05 5.85 -12.29
C ARG A 2 3.73 5.10 -12.26
N TYR A 3 3.36 4.59 -11.09
CA TYR A 3 2.11 3.87 -10.88
C TYR A 3 1.33 4.56 -9.77
N ALA A 4 0.01 4.51 -9.85
CA ALA A 4 -0.83 4.89 -8.72
C ALA A 4 -0.79 3.75 -7.69
N VAL A 5 -0.55 4.11 -6.44
CA VAL A 5 -0.61 3.18 -5.30
C VAL A 5 -1.77 3.63 -4.42
N ILE A 6 -2.64 2.69 -4.05
CA ILE A 6 -3.70 2.92 -3.09
C ILE A 6 -3.14 2.52 -1.73
N ILE A 7 -3.21 3.43 -0.76
CA ILE A 7 -2.86 3.15 0.63
C ILE A 7 -4.14 3.15 1.46
N GLU A 8 -4.40 2.04 2.13
CA GLU A 8 -5.56 1.82 2.99
C GLU A 8 -5.11 1.78 4.45
N ARG A 9 -5.84 2.50 5.31
CA ARG A 9 -5.62 2.45 6.76
C ARG A 9 -6.52 1.37 7.36
N GLY A 10 -5.91 0.34 7.92
CA GLY A 10 -6.56 -0.65 8.78
C GLY A 10 -6.68 -0.17 10.22
N GLU A 11 -7.16 -1.05 11.11
CA GLU A 11 -7.36 -0.72 12.53
C GLU A 11 -6.05 -0.40 13.25
N SER A 12 -4.98 -1.16 12.95
CA SER A 12 -3.66 -0.98 13.55
C SER A 12 -2.51 -0.93 12.53
N SER A 13 -2.80 -1.09 11.24
CA SER A 13 -1.80 -1.18 10.16
C SER A 13 -2.23 -0.38 8.93
N TYR A 14 -1.36 -0.35 7.93
CA TYR A 14 -1.58 0.22 6.62
C TYR A 14 -1.30 -0.82 5.54
N GLY A 15 -2.23 -0.98 4.61
CA GLY A 15 -2.04 -1.75 3.39
C GLY A 15 -1.70 -0.82 2.22
N ALA A 16 -0.89 -1.27 1.29
CA ALA A 16 -0.65 -0.60 0.02
C ALA A 16 -0.73 -1.59 -1.14
N TYR A 17 -1.39 -1.22 -2.24
CA TYR A 17 -1.45 -2.04 -3.43
C TYR A 17 -1.55 -1.22 -4.72
N VAL A 18 -1.15 -1.85 -5.84
CA VAL A 18 -1.25 -1.27 -7.17
C VAL A 18 -2.46 -1.88 -7.91
N PRO A 19 -3.52 -1.12 -8.22
CA PRO A 19 -4.72 -1.66 -8.85
C PRO A 19 -4.45 -2.20 -10.27
N ASP A 20 -3.49 -1.61 -10.99
CA ASP A 20 -3.12 -2.00 -12.35
C ASP A 20 -2.19 -3.25 -12.39
N LEU A 21 -1.61 -3.63 -11.25
CA LEU A 21 -0.66 -4.74 -11.12
C LEU A 21 -1.11 -5.69 -9.99
N PRO A 22 -2.13 -6.53 -10.24
CA PRO A 22 -2.64 -7.45 -9.23
C PRO A 22 -1.52 -8.36 -8.71
N GLY A 23 -1.41 -8.45 -7.38
CA GLY A 23 -0.36 -9.19 -6.67
C GLY A 23 0.79 -8.33 -6.13
N CYS A 24 0.85 -7.04 -6.48
CA CYS A 24 1.76 -6.09 -5.85
C CYS A 24 1.09 -5.45 -4.61
N ILE A 25 1.38 -6.01 -3.44
CA ILE A 25 0.76 -5.66 -2.15
C ILE A 25 1.86 -5.53 -1.08
N SER A 26 1.68 -4.62 -0.13
CA SER A 26 2.55 -4.38 1.04
C SER A 26 1.70 -4.06 2.28
N GLU A 27 2.18 -4.42 3.48
CA GLU A 27 1.56 -4.10 4.76
C GLU A 27 2.63 -3.59 5.75
N GLY A 28 2.27 -2.64 6.62
CA GLY A 28 3.17 -2.08 7.64
C GLY A 28 2.43 -1.32 8.72
N ASP A 29 3.07 -1.12 9.87
CA ASP A 29 2.45 -0.49 11.04
C ASP A 29 2.44 1.05 10.95
N HIS A 30 3.32 1.62 10.13
CA HIS A 30 3.45 3.05 9.95
C HIS A 30 3.29 3.45 8.48
N ILE A 31 2.71 4.64 8.24
CA ILE A 31 2.54 5.17 6.88
C ILE A 31 3.88 5.40 6.18
N ASP A 32 4.94 5.67 6.92
CA ASP A 32 6.30 5.82 6.39
C ASP A 32 6.83 4.51 5.80
N ASP A 33 6.30 3.34 6.21
CA ASP A 33 6.67 2.04 5.67
C ASP A 33 6.11 1.81 4.26
N GLN A 34 5.17 2.65 3.80
CA GLN A 34 4.48 2.53 2.50
C GLN A 34 4.92 3.59 1.47
N ARG A 35 6.07 4.24 1.71
CA ARG A 35 6.63 5.30 0.85
C ARG A 35 7.42 4.78 -0.36
#